data_AF-F1LKY0-F1
#
_entry.id   AF-F1LKY0-F1
#
_cell.length_a   1.000
_cell.length_b   1.000
_cell.length_c   1.000
_cell.angle_alpha   90.00
_cell.angle_beta   90.00
_cell.angle_gamma   90.00
#
_symmetry.space_group_name_H-M   'P 1'
#
loop_
_entity.id
_entity.type
_entity.pdbx_description
1 polymer ?
#
loop_
_entity_poly.entity_id
_entity_poly.type
_entity_poly.pdbx_seq_one_letter_code
_entity_poly.pdbx_strand_id
1 'polypeptide(L)'
;MAHQAQLGFQNAASPIMEELLHLHDHAMMVVFLISTFVLYIIALLITTTLTHTGTMNAQVVETTWTILPAIILILIALPSLRVLYLMDEVGNPHLTVKATGHQWYWSYEYTDYENLTFDSYMTQTSDLTMGEARLLEVDHHTVIPVNSPTRVLISADDVLHSWAIPSLGIKTDAIPGRLNQTTLTASRPGLFYGQCSEICGANHSFMPITVETTTLDAFEHWSAMMLHE
;
A
#
# COMPACT_ATOMS: atom_id res chain seq x y z
N MET A 1 -1.38 9.01 8.15
CA MET A 1 -2.76 8.64 7.77
C MET A 1 -3.30 9.60 6.72
N ALA A 2 -4.42 9.25 6.09
CA ALA A 2 -5.11 10.15 5.18
C ALA A 2 -5.64 11.39 5.93
N HIS A 3 -5.68 12.53 5.25
CA HIS A 3 -6.25 13.76 5.78
C HIS A 3 -7.52 14.15 5.02
N GLN A 4 -8.31 15.06 5.60
CA GLN A 4 -9.54 15.53 4.96
C GLN A 4 -9.23 16.19 3.60
N ALA A 5 -10.10 15.95 2.62
CA ALA A 5 -10.01 16.46 1.25
C ALA A 5 -8.69 16.14 0.52
N GLN A 6 -8.02 15.04 0.88
CA GLN A 6 -6.82 14.57 0.18
C GLN A 6 -7.15 14.11 -1.25
N LEU A 7 -6.32 14.50 -2.22
CA LEU A 7 -6.49 14.18 -3.64
C LEU A 7 -5.63 13.00 -4.11
N GLY A 8 -4.41 12.89 -3.59
CA GLY A 8 -3.42 11.89 -3.99
C GLY A 8 -3.14 10.85 -2.91
N PHE A 9 -2.03 10.13 -3.08
CA PHE A 9 -1.54 9.19 -2.07
C PHE A 9 -1.13 9.86 -0.76
N GLN A 10 -1.07 9.08 0.32
CA GLN A 10 -0.46 9.51 1.58
C GLN A 10 1.04 9.75 1.38
N ASN A 11 1.61 10.65 2.19
CA ASN A 11 3.04 10.92 2.16
C ASN A 11 3.83 9.64 2.43
N ALA A 12 4.77 9.34 1.54
CA ALA A 12 5.62 8.17 1.63
C ALA A 12 6.40 8.15 2.96
N ALA A 13 6.54 6.96 3.51
CA ALA A 13 7.30 6.69 4.71
C ALA A 13 8.34 5.58 4.52
N SER A 14 8.45 5.06 3.30
CA SER A 14 9.42 4.05 2.90
C SER A 14 10.00 4.42 1.52
N PRO A 15 11.23 3.98 1.20
CA PRO A 15 11.82 4.24 -0.12
C PRO A 15 10.98 3.67 -1.27
N ILE A 16 10.35 2.51 -1.05
CA ILE A 16 9.47 1.87 -2.05
C ILE A 16 8.24 2.74 -2.32
N MET A 17 7.62 3.32 -1.29
CA MET A 17 6.47 4.19 -1.50
C MET A 17 6.85 5.47 -2.25
N GLU A 18 8.06 6.00 -2.06
CA GLU A 18 8.57 7.13 -2.87
C GLU A 18 8.69 6.77 -4.36
N GLU A 19 9.26 5.61 -4.67
CA GLU A 19 9.34 5.10 -6.06
C GLU A 19 7.94 4.89 -6.66
N LEU A 20 6.97 4.42 -5.88
CA LEU A 20 5.57 4.27 -6.31
C LEU A 20 4.90 5.62 -6.59
N LEU A 21 5.19 6.67 -5.82
CA LEU A 21 4.70 8.03 -6.10
C LEU A 21 5.24 8.52 -7.45
N HIS A 22 6.54 8.34 -7.71
CA HIS A 22 7.15 8.74 -8.99
C HIS A 22 6.62 7.93 -10.18
N LEU A 23 6.43 6.62 -10.01
CA LEU A 23 5.83 5.76 -11.03
C LEU A 23 4.39 6.19 -11.34
N HIS A 24 3.61 6.49 -10.29
CA HIS A 24 2.25 7.00 -10.44
C HIS A 24 2.23 8.32 -11.21
N ASP A 25 3.07 9.29 -10.85
CA ASP A 25 3.08 10.59 -11.52
C ASP A 25 3.46 10.47 -13.00
N HIS A 26 4.41 9.59 -13.33
CA HIS A 26 4.76 9.26 -14.72
C HIS A 26 3.58 8.65 -15.47
N ALA A 27 2.89 7.67 -14.87
CA ALA A 27 1.70 7.06 -15.49
C ALA A 27 0.55 8.07 -15.64
N MET A 28 0.29 8.90 -14.62
CA MET A 28 -0.76 9.91 -14.65
C MET A 28 -0.51 11.00 -15.67
N MET A 29 0.75 11.41 -15.87
CA MET A 29 1.12 12.32 -16.97
C MET A 29 0.67 11.75 -18.32
N VAL A 30 0.91 10.46 -18.57
CA VAL A 30 0.49 9.80 -19.81
C VAL A 30 -1.05 9.71 -19.91
N VAL A 31 -1.74 9.35 -18.83
CA VAL A 31 -3.22 9.30 -18.79
C VAL A 31 -3.83 10.67 -19.08
N PHE A 32 -3.31 11.75 -18.48
CA PHE A 32 -3.75 13.11 -18.77
C PHE A 32 -3.47 13.51 -20.22
N LEU A 33 -2.30 13.17 -20.77
CA LEU A 33 -1.97 13.45 -22.16
C LEU A 33 -2.95 12.76 -23.12
N ILE A 34 -3.24 11.47 -22.91
CA ILE A 34 -4.14 10.70 -23.78
C ILE A 34 -5.58 11.20 -23.65
N SER A 35 -6.06 11.39 -22.42
CA SER A 35 -7.44 11.84 -22.18
C SER A 35 -7.70 13.24 -22.74
N THR A 36 -6.76 14.18 -22.57
CA THR A 36 -6.88 15.52 -23.18
C THR A 36 -6.77 15.49 -24.69
N PHE A 37 -5.91 14.63 -25.26
CA PHE A 37 -5.82 14.42 -26.71
C PHE A 37 -7.13 13.88 -27.29
N VAL A 38 -7.71 12.83 -26.69
CA VAL A 38 -8.98 12.25 -27.13
C VAL A 38 -10.11 13.28 -27.02
N LEU A 39 -10.19 14.00 -25.89
CA LEU A 39 -11.18 15.06 -25.70
C LEU A 39 -11.05 16.16 -26.76
N TYR A 40 -9.83 16.56 -27.09
CA TYR A 40 -9.55 17.54 -28.14
C TYR A 40 -9.99 17.05 -29.52
N ILE A 41 -9.70 15.80 -29.90
CA ILE A 41 -10.14 15.22 -31.18
C ILE A 41 -11.67 15.16 -31.26
N ILE A 42 -12.35 14.75 -30.18
CA ILE A 42 -13.82 14.74 -30.14
C ILE A 42 -14.35 16.17 -30.35
N ALA A 43 -13.82 17.16 -29.63
CA ALA A 43 -14.23 18.56 -29.78
C ALA A 43 -13.98 19.09 -31.20
N LEU A 44 -12.86 18.73 -31.82
CA LEU A 44 -12.54 19.14 -33.19
C LEU A 44 -13.52 18.55 -34.21
N LEU A 45 -13.85 17.26 -34.08
CA LEU A 45 -14.75 16.57 -35.01
C LEU A 45 -16.18 17.09 -34.95
N ILE A 46 -16.67 17.49 -33.77
CA ILE A 46 -18.06 17.97 -33.61
C ILE A 46 -18.23 19.47 -33.95
N THR A 47 -17.16 20.25 -34.01
CA THR A 47 -17.23 21.71 -34.20
C THR A 47 -17.10 22.17 -35.65
N THR A 48 -16.63 21.30 -36.55
CA THR A 48 -16.47 21.66 -37.96
C THR A 48 -17.81 21.58 -38.72
N THR A 49 -18.01 22.50 -39.65
CA THR A 49 -19.15 22.47 -40.60
C THR A 49 -18.80 21.80 -41.93
N LEU A 50 -17.51 21.54 -42.18
CA LEU A 50 -17.03 20.89 -43.40
C LEU A 50 -17.35 19.41 -43.37
N THR A 51 -17.84 18.87 -44.49
CA THR A 51 -18.24 17.45 -44.60
C THR A 51 -17.41 16.70 -45.62
N HIS A 52 -17.00 15.48 -45.26
CA HIS A 52 -16.47 14.49 -46.19
C HIS A 52 -17.08 13.12 -45.86
N THR A 53 -17.91 12.59 -46.76
CA THR A 53 -18.66 11.33 -46.57
C THR A 53 -18.25 10.24 -47.56
N GLY A 54 -17.25 10.51 -48.41
CA GLY A 54 -16.66 9.52 -49.30
C GLY A 54 -15.80 8.51 -48.54
N THR A 55 -15.49 7.40 -49.20
CA THR A 55 -14.58 6.37 -48.66
C THR A 55 -13.18 6.93 -48.45
N MET A 56 -12.62 6.72 -47.25
CA MET A 56 -11.24 7.08 -46.91
C MET A 56 -10.40 5.81 -46.73
N ASN A 57 -9.14 5.84 -47.18
CA ASN A 57 -8.19 4.76 -46.90
C ASN A 57 -7.73 4.83 -45.43
N ALA A 58 -7.85 3.72 -44.70
CA ALA A 58 -7.56 3.67 -43.26
C ALA A 58 -6.15 3.15 -42.91
N GLN A 59 -5.41 2.55 -43.85
CA GLN A 59 -4.18 1.81 -43.55
C GLN A 59 -3.13 2.66 -42.81
N VAL A 60 -2.98 3.92 -43.23
CA VAL A 60 -1.99 4.83 -42.64
C VAL A 60 -2.37 5.18 -41.19
N VAL A 61 -3.64 5.53 -40.94
CA VAL A 61 -4.10 5.89 -39.59
C VAL A 61 -4.10 4.69 -38.65
N GLU A 62 -4.46 3.51 -39.16
CA GLU A 62 -4.41 2.25 -38.43
C GLU A 62 -2.99 1.91 -37.98
N THR A 63 -2.02 2.09 -38.87
CA THR A 63 -0.61 1.86 -38.54
C THR A 63 -0.14 2.84 -37.46
N THR A 64 -0.51 4.13 -37.56
CA THR A 64 -0.12 5.17 -36.60
C THR A 64 -0.70 4.91 -35.20
N TRP A 65 -2.01 4.68 -35.07
CA TRP A 65 -2.63 4.46 -33.76
C TRP A 65 -2.31 3.08 -33.15
N THR A 66 -1.64 2.20 -33.89
CA THR A 66 -1.19 0.91 -33.35
C THR A 66 0.24 1.02 -32.81
N ILE A 67 1.14 1.64 -33.59
CA ILE A 67 2.54 1.80 -33.19
C ILE A 67 2.68 2.80 -32.04
N LEU A 68 1.95 3.93 -32.05
CA LEU A 68 2.12 4.97 -31.05
C LEU A 68 1.74 4.49 -29.63
N PRO A 69 0.56 3.86 -29.38
CA PRO A 69 0.25 3.28 -28.08
C PRO A 69 1.21 2.17 -27.65
N ALA A 70 1.71 1.35 -28.59
CA ALA A 70 2.70 0.33 -28.26
C ALA A 70 3.98 0.94 -27.65
N ILE A 71 4.48 2.04 -28.22
CA ILE A 71 5.63 2.78 -27.67
C ILE A 71 5.29 3.34 -26.28
N ILE A 72 4.11 3.94 -26.11
CA ILE A 72 3.67 4.49 -24.82
C ILE A 72 3.64 3.40 -23.74
N LEU A 73 3.13 2.21 -24.05
CA LEU A 73 3.09 1.08 -23.11
C LEU A 73 4.50 0.66 -22.68
N ILE A 74 5.47 0.61 -23.60
CA ILE A 74 6.87 0.30 -23.26
C ILE A 74 7.44 1.35 -22.30
N LEU A 75 7.16 2.64 -22.53
CA LEU A 75 7.65 3.73 -21.67
C LEU A 75 7.06 3.71 -20.25
N ILE A 76 5.87 3.13 -20.06
CA ILE A 76 5.28 2.90 -18.73
C ILE A 76 5.83 1.60 -18.12
N ALA A 77 5.95 0.54 -18.92
CA ALA A 77 6.35 -0.78 -18.46
C ALA A 77 7.78 -0.81 -17.91
N LEU A 78 8.73 -0.11 -18.52
CA LEU A 78 10.14 -0.12 -18.07
C LEU A 78 10.33 0.36 -16.61
N PRO A 79 9.87 1.57 -16.22
CA PRO A 79 9.96 1.99 -14.82
C PRO A 79 9.10 1.13 -13.89
N SER A 80 7.92 0.65 -14.34
CA SER A 80 7.07 -0.24 -13.55
C SER A 80 7.77 -1.56 -13.19
N LEU A 81 8.39 -2.21 -14.17
CA LEU A 81 9.14 -3.45 -13.94
C LEU A 81 10.34 -3.21 -13.03
N ARG A 82 11.05 -2.09 -13.17
CA ARG A 82 12.16 -1.74 -12.27
C ARG A 82 11.68 -1.68 -10.81
N VAL A 83 10.60 -0.97 -10.53
CA VAL A 83 10.04 -0.86 -9.16
C VAL A 83 9.58 -2.23 -8.67
N LEU A 84 8.93 -3.03 -9.52
CA LEU A 84 8.51 -4.39 -9.18
C LEU A 84 9.68 -5.25 -8.68
N TYR A 85 10.82 -5.24 -9.39
CA TYR A 85 11.99 -6.01 -8.96
C TYR A 85 12.65 -5.44 -7.69
N LEU A 86 12.63 -4.11 -7.47
CA LEU A 86 13.10 -3.51 -6.22
C LEU A 86 12.24 -3.92 -5.01
N MET A 87 10.94 -4.11 -5.21
CA MET A 87 10.02 -4.57 -4.16
C MET A 87 10.23 -6.04 -3.80
N ASP A 88 10.56 -6.88 -4.80
CA ASP A 88 10.77 -8.32 -4.62
C ASP A 88 12.18 -8.65 -4.13
N GLU A 89 13.12 -7.70 -4.15
CA GLU A 89 14.47 -7.91 -3.64
C GLU A 89 14.44 -8.16 -2.12
N VAL A 90 14.50 -9.45 -1.75
CA VAL A 90 14.58 -9.87 -0.35
C VAL A 90 16.00 -9.59 0.16
N GLY A 91 16.19 -8.41 0.73
CA GLY A 91 17.39 -8.09 1.50
C GLY A 91 17.54 -8.98 2.74
N ASN A 92 18.61 -8.75 3.52
CA ASN A 92 18.78 -9.38 4.83
C ASN A 92 18.00 -8.57 5.88
N PRO A 93 16.84 -9.05 6.39
CA PRO A 93 16.11 -8.34 7.41
C PRO A 93 16.85 -8.43 8.75
N HIS A 94 16.67 -7.41 9.59
CA HIS A 94 17.18 -7.39 10.96
C HIS A 94 16.17 -7.94 11.98
N LEU A 95 14.88 -7.95 11.62
CA LEU A 95 13.77 -8.40 12.45
C LEU A 95 12.74 -9.13 11.60
N THR A 96 12.12 -10.17 12.14
CA THR A 96 10.96 -10.87 11.58
C THR A 96 9.76 -10.71 12.50
N VAL A 97 8.64 -10.26 11.94
CA VAL A 97 7.35 -10.16 12.61
C VAL A 97 6.33 -10.98 11.83
N LYS A 98 5.57 -11.83 12.52
CA LYS A 98 4.43 -12.51 11.90
C LYS A 98 3.15 -11.76 12.26
N ALA A 99 2.31 -11.48 11.26
CA ALA A 99 1.00 -10.90 11.40
C ALA A 99 -0.05 -11.93 10.95
N THR A 100 -0.98 -12.27 11.84
CA THR A 100 -2.04 -13.25 11.58
C THR A 100 -3.39 -12.55 11.65
N GLY A 101 -4.18 -12.64 10.57
CA GLY A 101 -5.53 -12.07 10.51
C GLY A 101 -6.57 -13.01 11.12
N HIS A 102 -7.48 -12.44 11.91
CA HIS A 102 -8.62 -13.10 12.55
C HIS A 102 -9.89 -12.26 12.36
N GLN A 103 -11.07 -12.86 12.50
CA GLN A 103 -12.36 -12.18 12.58
C GLN A 103 -12.59 -11.64 14.00
N TRP A 104 -12.42 -10.35 14.30
CA TRP A 104 -11.97 -9.22 13.47
C TRP A 104 -10.90 -8.42 14.21
N TYR A 105 -9.67 -8.91 14.17
CA TYR A 105 -8.49 -8.33 14.80
C TYR A 105 -7.22 -8.91 14.17
N TRP A 106 -6.05 -8.40 14.54
CA TRP A 106 -4.76 -8.93 14.12
C TRP A 106 -3.98 -9.42 15.33
N SER A 107 -3.28 -10.54 15.21
CA SER A 107 -2.28 -10.96 16.19
C SER A 107 -0.87 -10.83 15.62
N TYR A 108 0.08 -10.47 16.47
CA TYR A 108 1.48 -10.29 16.09
C TYR A 108 2.39 -11.18 16.91
N GLU A 109 3.39 -11.78 16.27
CA GLU A 109 4.39 -12.64 16.90
C GLU A 109 5.80 -12.15 16.52
N TYR A 110 6.65 -11.95 17.53
CA TYR A 110 8.04 -11.51 17.41
C TYR A 110 8.95 -12.58 18.00
N THR A 111 9.26 -13.63 17.23
CA THR A 111 9.89 -14.87 17.76
C THR A 111 11.39 -14.99 17.50
N ASP A 112 12.05 -13.94 17.01
CA ASP A 112 13.48 -13.99 16.68
C ASP A 112 14.38 -14.10 17.92
N TYR A 113 13.94 -13.57 19.06
CA TYR A 113 14.70 -13.55 20.31
C TYR A 113 13.97 -14.26 21.45
N GLU A 114 12.72 -13.84 21.72
CA GLU A 114 11.85 -14.37 22.77
C GLU A 114 10.46 -14.62 22.20
N ASN A 115 9.59 -15.33 22.90
CA ASN A 115 8.23 -15.60 22.40
C ASN A 115 7.25 -14.47 22.75
N LEU A 116 7.46 -13.29 22.14
CA LEU A 116 6.57 -12.15 22.32
C LEU A 116 5.37 -12.24 21.36
N THR A 117 4.16 -12.28 21.91
CA THR A 117 2.91 -12.36 21.15
C THR A 117 1.82 -11.49 21.76
N PHE A 118 1.04 -10.79 20.95
CA PHE A 118 -0.11 -10.01 21.42
C PHE A 118 -1.18 -9.86 20.34
N ASP A 119 -2.41 -9.57 20.77
CA ASP A 119 -3.53 -9.25 19.92
C ASP A 119 -3.70 -7.72 19.81
N SER A 120 -4.18 -7.26 18.67
CA SER A 120 -4.41 -5.86 18.33
C SER A 120 -5.85 -5.67 17.85
N TYR A 121 -6.68 -5.11 18.72
CA TYR A 121 -8.09 -4.80 18.48
C TYR A 121 -8.29 -3.31 18.26
N MET A 122 -9.30 -2.96 17.46
CA MET A 122 -9.71 -1.57 17.31
C MET A 122 -10.19 -0.98 18.64
N THR A 123 -9.65 0.17 19.03
CA THR A 123 -10.16 0.94 20.18
C THR A 123 -11.57 1.42 19.87
N GLN A 124 -12.51 1.14 20.78
CA GLN A 124 -13.90 1.56 20.60
C GLN A 124 -14.01 3.08 20.61
N THR A 125 -14.92 3.62 19.79
CA THR A 125 -15.06 5.09 19.66
C THR A 125 -15.41 5.79 20.98
N SER A 126 -16.06 5.08 21.92
CA SER A 126 -16.34 5.59 23.28
C SER A 126 -15.10 5.72 24.16
N ASP A 127 -14.06 4.94 23.87
CA ASP A 127 -12.89 4.77 24.72
C ASP A 127 -11.69 5.57 24.18
N LEU A 128 -11.84 6.21 23.02
CA LEU A 128 -10.82 7.05 22.41
C LEU A 128 -10.53 8.29 23.25
N THR A 129 -9.24 8.61 23.37
CA THR A 129 -8.79 9.86 23.98
C THR A 129 -8.83 11.02 22.97
N MET A 130 -8.77 12.26 23.48
CA MET A 130 -8.82 13.45 22.63
C MET A 130 -7.59 13.50 21.70
N GLY A 131 -7.84 13.36 20.40
CA GLY A 131 -6.81 13.42 19.36
C GLY A 131 -6.59 12.09 18.62
N GLU A 132 -7.09 10.98 19.16
CA GLU A 132 -6.98 9.67 18.53
C GLU A 132 -7.89 9.52 17.31
N ALA A 133 -7.46 8.67 16.37
CA ALA A 133 -8.13 8.50 15.10
C ALA A 133 -9.23 7.43 15.18
N ARG A 134 -10.49 7.87 15.05
CA ARG A 134 -11.65 6.98 14.99
C ARG A 134 -11.49 5.92 13.89
N LEU A 135 -11.70 4.66 14.26
CA LEU A 135 -11.57 3.45 13.41
C LEU A 135 -10.15 3.08 12.96
N LEU A 136 -9.13 3.81 13.41
CA LEU A 136 -7.73 3.55 13.05
C LEU A 136 -6.90 3.18 14.29
N GLU A 137 -7.25 3.72 15.45
CA GLU A 137 -6.57 3.39 16.70
C GLU A 137 -6.80 1.93 17.12
N VAL A 138 -5.78 1.33 17.72
CA VAL A 138 -5.80 -0.01 18.28
C VAL A 138 -5.29 0.01 19.73
N ASP A 139 -5.59 -1.02 20.49
CA ASP A 139 -5.12 -1.19 21.87
C ASP A 139 -3.61 -1.45 21.95
N HIS A 140 -3.06 -2.26 21.03
CA HIS A 140 -1.63 -2.55 20.93
C HIS A 140 -1.09 -2.26 19.54
N HIS A 141 -0.08 -1.38 19.46
CA HIS A 141 0.64 -1.08 18.22
C HIS A 141 1.65 -2.18 17.88
N THR A 142 1.85 -2.40 16.59
CA THR A 142 3.00 -3.17 16.08
C THR A 142 4.23 -2.26 16.09
N VAL A 143 5.11 -2.41 17.07
CA VAL A 143 6.31 -1.56 17.21
C VAL A 143 7.49 -2.16 16.43
N ILE A 144 8.22 -1.30 15.73
CA ILE A 144 9.44 -1.67 14.97
C ILE A 144 10.52 -0.57 15.06
N PRO A 145 11.80 -0.91 14.87
CA PRO A 145 12.86 0.09 14.76
C PRO A 145 12.87 0.81 13.41
N VAL A 146 13.04 2.13 13.43
CA VAL A 146 13.21 2.98 12.24
C VAL A 146 14.49 2.61 11.47
N ASN A 147 14.48 2.78 10.13
CA ASN A 147 15.61 2.48 9.23
C ASN A 147 16.11 1.02 9.31
N SER A 148 15.27 0.11 9.78
CA SER A 148 15.61 -1.30 9.93
C SER A 148 14.71 -2.15 9.02
N PRO A 149 15.28 -2.85 8.01
CA PRO A 149 14.50 -3.77 7.19
C PRO A 149 13.89 -4.88 8.04
N THR A 150 12.57 -4.89 8.12
CA THR A 150 11.79 -5.86 8.89
C THR A 150 11.06 -6.77 7.92
N ARG A 151 11.24 -8.09 8.05
CA ARG A 151 10.46 -9.08 7.31
C ARG A 151 9.11 -9.24 8.00
N VAL A 152 8.03 -9.04 7.27
CA VAL A 152 6.67 -9.32 7.78
C VAL A 152 6.14 -10.59 7.10
N LEU A 153 5.81 -11.58 7.91
CA LEU A 153 5.19 -12.83 7.49
C LEU A 153 3.69 -12.74 7.74
N ILE A 154 2.88 -12.88 6.69
CA ILE A 154 1.45 -12.54 6.72
C ILE A 154 0.64 -13.80 6.42
N SER A 155 -0.27 -14.16 7.32
CA SER A 155 -1.19 -15.29 7.19
C SER A 155 -2.52 -15.01 7.88
N ALA A 156 -3.43 -15.97 7.88
CA ALA A 156 -4.71 -15.90 8.59
C ALA A 156 -5.06 -17.26 9.20
N ASP A 157 -5.84 -17.25 10.28
CA ASP A 157 -6.29 -18.48 10.94
C ASP A 157 -7.74 -18.85 10.63
N ASP A 158 -8.50 -17.97 9.95
CA ASP A 158 -9.90 -18.19 9.60
C ASP A 158 -10.23 -17.99 8.11
N VAL A 159 -10.49 -16.75 7.69
CA VAL A 159 -10.89 -16.35 6.34
C VAL A 159 -9.78 -15.52 5.69
N LEU A 160 -10.03 -15.06 4.46
CA LEU A 160 -9.12 -14.14 3.80
C LEU A 160 -9.15 -12.77 4.49
N HIS A 161 -7.97 -12.22 4.71
CA HIS A 161 -7.74 -10.83 5.11
C HIS A 161 -6.66 -10.22 4.22
N SER A 162 -6.34 -8.94 4.40
CA SER A 162 -5.19 -8.33 3.70
C SER A 162 -4.59 -7.25 4.57
N TRP A 163 -3.30 -7.41 4.87
CA TRP A 163 -2.55 -6.54 5.75
C TRP A 163 -1.94 -5.42 4.93
N ALA A 164 -2.38 -4.18 5.16
CA ALA A 164 -2.06 -3.06 4.28
C ALA A 164 -1.75 -1.77 5.06
N ILE A 165 -0.63 -1.14 4.73
CA ILE A 165 -0.21 0.15 5.28
C ILE A 165 0.16 1.08 4.11
N PRO A 166 -0.76 1.95 3.67
CA PRO A 166 -0.60 2.73 2.44
C PRO A 166 0.64 3.64 2.43
N SER A 167 0.97 4.29 3.54
CA SER A 167 2.15 5.18 3.61
C SER A 167 3.48 4.44 3.49
N LEU A 168 3.50 3.13 3.76
CA LEU A 168 4.68 2.28 3.59
C LEU A 168 4.68 1.54 2.25
N GLY A 169 3.62 1.66 1.43
CA GLY A 169 3.52 0.99 0.13
C GLY A 169 3.33 -0.52 0.24
N ILE A 170 2.77 -1.01 1.35
CA ILE A 170 2.60 -2.45 1.61
C ILE A 170 1.11 -2.79 1.56
N LYS A 171 0.81 -3.87 0.83
CA LYS A 171 -0.46 -4.59 0.87
C LYS A 171 -0.19 -6.05 0.51
N THR A 172 -0.48 -6.95 1.43
CA THR A 172 -0.28 -8.39 1.24
C THR A 172 -1.43 -9.16 1.83
N ASP A 173 -1.99 -10.08 1.05
CA ASP A 173 -3.10 -10.90 1.50
C ASP A 173 -2.67 -11.90 2.57
N ALA A 174 -3.50 -12.01 3.58
CA ALA A 174 -3.42 -12.99 4.65
C ALA A 174 -4.33 -14.16 4.27
N ILE A 175 -3.72 -15.28 3.89
CA ILE A 175 -4.42 -16.43 3.32
C ILE A 175 -4.24 -17.63 4.27
N PRO A 176 -5.33 -18.26 4.75
CA PRO A 176 -5.23 -19.43 5.61
C PRO A 176 -4.41 -20.55 4.97
N GLY A 177 -3.45 -21.09 5.73
CA GLY A 177 -2.54 -22.14 5.26
C GLY A 177 -1.43 -21.67 4.32
N ARG A 178 -1.26 -20.35 4.11
CA ARG A 178 -0.15 -19.77 3.34
C ARG A 178 0.53 -18.66 4.12
N LEU A 179 1.86 -18.71 4.16
CA LEU A 179 2.70 -17.69 4.76
C LEU A 179 3.27 -16.79 3.67
N ASN A 180 2.65 -15.64 3.44
CA ASN A 180 3.18 -14.64 2.52
C ASN A 180 4.27 -13.83 3.21
N GLN A 181 5.20 -13.27 2.43
CA GLN A 181 6.29 -12.45 2.95
C GLN A 181 6.27 -11.08 2.27
N THR A 182 6.55 -10.03 3.03
CA THR A 182 6.86 -8.71 2.51
C THR A 182 7.97 -8.05 3.35
N THR A 183 8.64 -7.06 2.78
CA THR A 183 9.67 -6.28 3.47
C THR A 183 9.08 -4.94 3.90
N LEU A 184 9.23 -4.61 5.16
CA LEU A 184 8.78 -3.36 5.75
C LEU A 184 9.98 -2.56 6.26
N THR A 185 10.11 -1.34 5.77
CA THR A 185 11.13 -0.38 6.22
C THR A 185 10.49 0.99 6.33
N ALA A 186 10.60 1.62 7.50
CA ALA A 186 10.19 3.01 7.69
C ALA A 186 11.41 3.94 7.76
N SER A 187 11.42 4.99 6.94
CA SER A 187 12.52 5.97 6.87
C SER A 187 12.48 7.01 7.99
N ARG A 188 11.41 7.03 8.80
CA ARG A 188 11.20 8.01 9.88
C ARG A 188 10.39 7.43 11.04
N PRO A 189 10.56 7.95 12.27
CA PRO A 189 9.73 7.57 13.40
C PRO A 189 8.30 8.11 13.26
N GLY A 190 7.33 7.45 13.90
CA GLY A 190 5.94 7.87 13.98
C GLY A 190 4.92 6.73 13.87
N LEU A 191 3.64 7.10 13.79
CA LEU A 191 2.52 6.16 13.65
C LEU A 191 2.06 6.07 12.19
N PHE A 192 1.98 4.84 11.68
CA PHE A 192 1.52 4.52 10.33
C PHE A 192 0.30 3.62 10.39
N TYR A 193 -0.81 4.14 9.86
CA TYR A 193 -2.10 3.50 9.94
C TYR A 193 -2.45 2.76 8.64
N GLY A 194 -3.13 1.65 8.83
CA GLY A 194 -3.61 0.73 7.81
C GLY A 194 -4.98 0.18 8.17
N GLN A 195 -5.61 -0.51 7.22
CA GLN A 195 -6.88 -1.20 7.42
C GLN A 195 -6.89 -2.52 6.66
N CYS A 196 -7.69 -3.47 7.13
CA CYS A 196 -7.93 -4.71 6.40
C CYS A 196 -8.45 -4.39 4.99
N SER A 197 -7.84 -5.07 4.01
CA SER A 197 -7.95 -4.72 2.59
C SER A 197 -8.56 -5.84 1.74
N GLU A 198 -9.18 -6.83 2.38
CA GLU A 198 -9.88 -7.97 1.79
C GLU A 198 -11.15 -8.28 2.61
N ILE A 199 -12.26 -8.59 1.95
CA ILE A 199 -13.57 -8.71 2.62
C ILE A 199 -13.59 -9.92 3.56
N CYS A 200 -13.72 -9.67 4.87
CA CYS A 200 -13.60 -10.71 5.91
C CYS A 200 -14.83 -10.84 6.84
N GLY A 201 -15.99 -10.27 6.46
CA GLY A 201 -17.25 -10.44 7.18
C GLY A 201 -17.77 -9.18 7.88
N ALA A 202 -18.56 -9.35 8.94
CA ALA A 202 -19.38 -8.29 9.55
C ALA A 202 -18.57 -7.06 10.00
N ASN A 203 -17.41 -7.28 10.63
CA ASN A 203 -16.56 -6.20 11.13
C ASN A 203 -15.31 -5.97 10.27
N HIS A 204 -15.38 -6.25 8.96
CA HIS A 204 -14.28 -6.00 8.02
C HIS A 204 -13.71 -4.56 8.11
N SER A 205 -14.58 -3.57 8.34
CA SER A 205 -14.16 -2.16 8.47
C SER A 205 -13.59 -1.78 9.85
N PHE A 206 -13.52 -2.72 10.81
CA PHE A 206 -13.22 -2.44 12.22
C PHE A 206 -12.05 -3.27 12.76
N MET A 207 -11.10 -3.63 11.90
CA MET A 207 -9.85 -4.29 12.25
C MET A 207 -8.64 -3.55 11.63
N PRO A 208 -8.33 -2.33 12.12
CA PRO A 208 -7.25 -1.52 11.60
C PRO A 208 -5.89 -2.09 11.99
N ILE A 209 -4.85 -1.48 11.43
CA ILE A 209 -3.45 -1.81 11.66
C ILE A 209 -2.74 -0.51 12.04
N THR A 210 -2.00 -0.50 13.15
CA THR A 210 -1.16 0.64 13.54
C THR A 210 0.25 0.15 13.76
N VAL A 211 1.17 0.60 12.90
CA VAL A 211 2.61 0.38 13.06
C VAL A 211 3.24 1.61 13.67
N GLU A 212 3.94 1.42 14.78
CA GLU A 212 4.74 2.43 15.45
C GLU A 212 6.21 2.23 15.11
N THR A 213 6.85 3.25 14.56
CA THR A 213 8.29 3.23 14.30
C THR A 213 9.03 4.11 15.29
N THR A 214 10.02 3.52 15.96
CA THR A 214 10.77 4.18 17.05
C THR A 214 12.27 3.90 16.94
N THR A 215 13.08 4.42 17.86
CA THR A 215 14.52 4.09 17.92
C THR A 215 14.74 2.65 18.37
N LEU A 216 15.90 2.07 18.05
CA LEU A 216 16.23 0.71 18.48
C LEU A 216 16.16 0.57 20.02
N ASP A 217 16.74 1.51 20.76
CA ASP A 217 16.71 1.50 22.22
C ASP A 217 15.28 1.49 22.80
N ALA A 218 14.37 2.25 22.19
CA ALA A 218 12.97 2.30 22.61
C ALA A 218 12.23 1.00 22.25
N PHE A 219 12.53 0.41 21.08
CA PHE A 219 12.01 -0.89 20.68
C PHE A 219 12.46 -2.00 21.63
N GLU A 220 13.74 -2.03 22.02
CA GLU A 220 14.27 -3.01 22.98
C GLU A 220 13.64 -2.86 24.37
N HIS A 221 13.42 -1.62 24.82
CA HIS A 221 12.73 -1.37 26.09
C HIS A 221 11.27 -1.83 26.04
N TRP A 222 10.55 -1.50 24.96
CA TRP A 222 9.17 -1.92 24.73
C TRP A 222 9.05 -3.44 24.69
N SER A 223 9.93 -4.13 23.94
CA SER A 223 9.87 -5.58 23.81
C SER A 223 10.12 -6.29 25.14
N ALA A 224 11.04 -5.77 25.96
CA ALA A 224 11.28 -6.27 27.31
C ALA A 224 10.07 -6.06 28.23
N MET A 225 9.37 -4.93 28.15
CA MET A 225 8.16 -4.68 28.94
C MET A 225 7.02 -5.63 28.57
N MET A 226 6.76 -5.81 27.27
CA MET A 226 5.67 -6.67 26.79
C MET A 226 5.87 -8.15 27.15
N LEU A 227 7.11 -8.61 27.36
CA LEU A 227 7.39 -9.99 27.82
C LEU A 227 7.06 -10.21 29.30
N HIS A 228 6.88 -9.13 30.06
CA HIS A 228 6.61 -9.17 31.50
C HIS A 228 5.14 -8.88 31.86
N GLU A 229 4.30 -8.59 30.86
CA GLU A 229 2.83 -8.49 30.98
C GLU A 229 2.15 -9.84 30.77
#